data_AF-A0A9E3DQ92-F1
#
_entry.id   AF-A0A9E3DQ92-F1
#
_cell.length_a   1.000
_cell.length_b   1.000
_cell.length_c   1.000
_cell.angle_alpha   90.00
_cell.angle_beta   90.00
_cell.angle_gamma   90.00
#
_symmetry.space_group_name_H-M   'P 1'
#
loop_
_entity.id
_entity.type
_entity.pdbx_description
1 polymer ?
#
loop_
_entity_poly.entity_id
_entity_poly.type
_entity_poly.pdbx_seq_one_letter_code
_entity_poly.pdbx_strand_id
1 'polypeptide(L)'
;PRWSGFDVGSPFEHTKSGILYMAKHLPAPGRDGLPPSYLDEIVELVTAAGGRTLGLFSSMRAAKQAAEAIRDRVDHPVLCQGDDSTAQLIKKFADDVRCCLFGTLSLWQGVDVPGPSLQLVIVDRIPFPRPDDPLSSARQRAVTARGGNGFLAVAATHAALLLAQGAGRLLRTTSDKGVVAILDSRLATARYGGFLRASLPPFWPTSDPEVVKAALKRLDTETG
;
A
#
# COMPACT_ATOMS: atom_id res chain seq x y z
N PRO A 1 2.92 6.28 -37.46
CA PRO A 1 3.12 7.36 -36.46
C PRO A 1 3.96 6.85 -35.28
N ARG A 2 5.22 7.30 -35.17
CA ARG A 2 6.12 6.99 -34.03
C ARG A 2 5.74 7.90 -32.87
N TRP A 3 5.31 7.31 -31.76
CA TRP A 3 5.05 8.03 -30.51
C TRP A 3 6.38 8.30 -29.81
N SER A 4 6.76 9.56 -29.63
CA SER A 4 7.88 9.97 -28.78
C SER A 4 7.31 10.42 -27.44
N GLY A 5 7.32 9.52 -26.45
CA GLY A 5 7.06 9.89 -25.07
C GLY A 5 8.28 10.63 -24.52
N PHE A 6 8.12 11.90 -24.19
CA PHE A 6 9.08 12.60 -23.35
C PHE A 6 8.88 12.10 -21.91
N ASP A 7 9.84 11.32 -21.43
CA ASP A 7 9.98 11.04 -20.00
C ASP A 7 10.52 12.29 -19.33
N VAL A 8 9.61 13.12 -18.82
CA VAL A 8 9.97 14.23 -17.95
C VAL A 8 10.28 13.58 -16.60
N GLY A 9 11.56 13.24 -16.41
CA GLY A 9 12.07 12.68 -15.17
C GLY A 9 11.50 13.42 -13.96
N SER A 10 10.97 12.68 -13.00
CA SER A 10 10.14 13.28 -11.97
C SER A 10 10.96 14.28 -11.11
N PRO A 11 10.42 15.45 -10.74
CA PRO A 11 11.13 16.50 -10.01
C PRO A 11 11.45 16.15 -8.53
N PHE A 12 11.27 14.89 -8.13
CA PHE A 12 11.33 14.44 -6.75
C PHE A 12 12.66 13.71 -6.50
N GLU A 13 13.43 14.16 -5.51
CA GLU A 13 14.50 13.35 -4.91
C GLU A 13 13.89 12.24 -4.04
N HIS A 14 13.19 11.28 -4.66
CA HIS A 14 12.43 10.21 -4.01
C HIS A 14 13.21 9.38 -2.99
N THR A 15 14.52 9.27 -3.16
CA THR A 15 15.40 8.51 -2.26
C THR A 15 15.54 9.15 -0.87
N LYS A 16 15.20 10.44 -0.72
CA LYS A 16 15.22 11.15 0.58
C LYS A 16 13.84 11.32 1.22
N SER A 17 12.76 11.06 0.49
CA SER A 17 11.40 11.40 0.92
C SER A 17 10.53 10.20 1.31
N GLY A 18 10.89 8.95 0.97
CA GLY A 18 10.05 7.82 1.37
C GLY A 18 10.78 6.52 1.57
N ILE A 19 10.21 5.67 2.44
CA ILE A 19 10.70 4.33 2.76
C ILE A 19 9.74 3.29 2.19
N LEU A 20 10.28 2.28 1.50
CA LEU A 20 9.56 1.08 1.14
C LEU A 20 9.88 0.00 2.17
N TYR A 21 8.95 -0.24 3.08
CA TYR A 21 9.05 -1.34 4.02
C TYR A 21 8.47 -2.62 3.42
N MET A 22 9.26 -3.69 3.44
CA MET A 22 8.84 -5.03 3.04
C MET A 22 8.89 -5.95 4.27
N ALA A 23 7.73 -6.35 4.77
CA ALA A 23 7.63 -7.22 5.95
C ALA A 23 8.01 -8.67 5.58
N LYS A 24 9.31 -8.90 5.38
CA LYS A 24 9.87 -10.17 4.90
C LYS A 24 9.68 -11.32 5.89
N HIS A 25 9.59 -11.01 7.19
CA HIS A 25 9.38 -11.96 8.28
C HIS A 25 7.95 -12.47 8.38
N LEU A 26 6.97 -11.76 7.80
CA LEU A 26 5.57 -12.21 7.80
C LEU A 26 5.36 -13.40 6.86
N PRO A 27 4.48 -14.35 7.22
CA PRO A 27 4.14 -15.47 6.33
C PRO A 27 3.51 -14.93 5.05
N ALA A 28 3.66 -15.63 3.92
CA ALA A 28 3.01 -15.21 2.69
C ALA A 28 1.47 -15.19 2.86
N PRO A 29 0.75 -14.20 2.28
CA PRO A 29 -0.69 -14.07 2.48
C PRO A 29 -1.47 -15.33 2.07
N GLY A 30 -2.23 -15.88 3.02
CA GLY A 30 -3.09 -17.05 2.82
C GLY A 30 -4.49 -16.68 2.30
N ARG A 31 -5.39 -17.68 2.29
CA ARG A 31 -6.82 -17.45 1.98
C ARG A 31 -7.61 -16.97 3.19
N ASP A 32 -7.13 -17.29 4.39
CA ASP A 32 -7.85 -17.13 5.66
C ASP A 32 -7.53 -15.80 6.35
N GLY A 33 -8.06 -14.71 5.82
CA GLY A 33 -7.97 -13.38 6.45
C GLY A 33 -6.54 -12.92 6.75
N LEU A 34 -6.40 -12.03 7.75
CA LEU A 34 -5.13 -11.56 8.28
C LEU A 34 -4.72 -12.44 9.48
N PRO A 35 -3.54 -13.08 9.45
CA PRO A 35 -2.99 -13.78 10.62
C PRO A 35 -2.75 -12.83 11.79
N PRO A 36 -2.70 -13.31 13.06
CA PRO A 36 -2.39 -12.47 14.21
C PRO A 36 -1.09 -11.65 14.06
N SER A 37 -0.04 -12.24 13.48
CA SER A 37 1.23 -11.54 13.24
C SER A 37 1.10 -10.34 12.31
N TYR A 38 0.14 -10.34 11.38
CA TYR A 38 -0.15 -9.17 10.55
C TYR A 38 -0.82 -8.07 11.37
N LEU A 39 -1.76 -8.43 12.24
CA LEU A 39 -2.46 -7.47 13.08
C LEU A 39 -1.49 -6.81 14.06
N ASP A 40 -0.58 -7.58 14.66
CA ASP A 40 0.47 -7.05 15.53
C ASP A 40 1.40 -6.08 14.79
N GLU A 41 1.86 -6.46 13.60
CA GLU A 41 2.68 -5.57 12.75
C GLU A 41 1.94 -4.27 12.41
N ILE A 42 0.66 -4.35 12.03
CA ILE A 42 -0.14 -3.16 11.69
C ILE A 42 -0.29 -2.26 12.91
N VAL A 43 -0.58 -2.82 14.10
CA VAL A 43 -0.69 -2.03 15.34
C VAL A 43 0.62 -1.29 15.61
N GLU A 44 1.76 -1.98 15.57
CA GLU A 44 3.04 -1.35 15.85
C GLU A 44 3.37 -0.22 14.86
N LEU A 45 3.08 -0.41 13.58
CA LEU A 45 3.28 0.60 12.55
C LEU A 45 2.32 1.78 12.71
N VAL A 46 1.04 1.54 12.97
CA VAL A 46 0.02 2.58 13.18
C VAL A 46 0.33 3.41 14.41
N THR A 47 0.71 2.77 15.52
CA THR A 47 1.15 3.45 16.74
C THR A 47 2.39 4.29 16.47
N ALA A 48 3.39 3.74 15.75
CA ALA A 48 4.60 4.48 15.40
C ALA A 48 4.32 5.68 14.48
N ALA A 49 3.31 5.59 13.62
CA ALA A 49 2.86 6.67 12.74
C ALA A 49 1.94 7.68 13.45
N GLY A 50 1.59 7.48 14.72
CA GLY A 50 0.69 8.38 15.42
C GLY A 50 -0.72 8.43 14.81
N GLY A 51 -1.19 7.33 14.23
CA GLY A 51 -2.52 7.20 13.63
C GLY A 51 -2.61 7.62 12.16
N ARG A 52 -1.60 8.29 11.61
CA ARG A 52 -1.54 8.89 10.26
C ARG A 52 -1.49 7.89 9.09
N THR A 53 -2.49 7.00 9.00
CA THR A 53 -2.39 5.76 8.23
C THR A 53 -3.52 5.55 7.25
N LEU A 54 -3.17 5.23 6.00
CA LEU A 54 -4.07 4.71 4.98
C LEU A 54 -3.84 3.21 4.82
N GLY A 55 -4.85 2.39 5.12
CA GLY A 55 -4.80 0.94 4.95
C GLY A 55 -5.50 0.48 3.68
N LEU A 56 -4.74 -0.05 2.73
CA LEU A 56 -5.18 -0.55 1.42
C LEU A 56 -5.22 -2.08 1.43
N PHE A 57 -6.38 -2.64 1.76
CA PHE A 57 -6.56 -4.07 1.91
C PHE A 57 -7.07 -4.76 0.64
N SER A 58 -6.68 -6.01 0.47
CA SER A 58 -7.08 -6.87 -0.66
C SER A 58 -8.57 -7.22 -0.68
N SER A 59 -9.26 -7.09 0.45
CA SER A 59 -10.70 -7.38 0.58
C SER A 59 -11.35 -6.60 1.71
N MET A 60 -12.67 -6.42 1.63
CA MET A 60 -13.46 -5.83 2.70
C MET A 60 -13.36 -6.62 4.01
N ARG A 61 -13.26 -7.95 3.92
CA ARG A 61 -13.07 -8.81 5.09
C ARG A 61 -11.76 -8.48 5.81
N ALA A 62 -10.66 -8.35 5.07
CA ALA A 62 -9.36 -8.01 5.65
C ALA A 62 -9.35 -6.59 6.24
N ALA A 63 -9.97 -5.61 5.56
CA ALA A 63 -10.09 -4.24 6.08
C ALA A 63 -10.86 -4.20 7.41
N LYS A 64 -12.01 -4.88 7.50
CA LYS A 64 -12.81 -4.95 8.73
C LYS A 64 -12.08 -5.68 9.85
N GLN A 65 -11.47 -6.81 9.55
CA GLN A 65 -10.69 -7.58 10.52
C GLN A 65 -9.55 -6.73 11.12
N ALA A 66 -8.82 -5.98 10.29
CA ALA A 66 -7.80 -5.07 10.76
C ALA A 66 -8.42 -3.95 11.61
N ALA A 67 -9.44 -3.26 11.11
CA ALA A 67 -10.06 -2.15 11.82
C ALA A 67 -10.58 -2.55 13.21
N GLU A 68 -11.30 -3.67 13.29
CA GLU A 68 -11.82 -4.21 14.56
C GLU A 68 -10.69 -4.54 15.53
N ALA A 69 -9.64 -5.23 15.07
CA ALA A 69 -8.53 -5.62 15.94
C ALA A 69 -7.69 -4.44 16.45
N ILE A 70 -7.61 -3.36 15.67
CA ILE A 70 -6.71 -2.24 15.94
C ILE A 70 -7.38 -1.17 16.80
N ARG A 71 -8.70 -0.98 16.69
CA ARG A 71 -9.46 0.02 17.46
C ARG A 71 -9.24 -0.04 18.97
N ASP A 72 -9.09 -1.25 19.51
CA ASP A 72 -8.89 -1.46 20.94
C ASP A 72 -7.41 -1.44 21.35
N ARG A 73 -6.50 -1.25 20.38
CA ARG A 73 -5.04 -1.37 20.57
C ARG A 73 -4.29 -0.07 20.25
N VAL A 74 -4.98 0.96 19.74
CA VAL A 74 -4.39 2.27 19.41
C VAL A 74 -5.28 3.39 19.90
N ASP A 75 -4.68 4.50 20.31
CA ASP A 75 -5.40 5.68 20.85
C ASP A 75 -5.95 6.61 19.74
N HIS A 76 -5.92 6.16 18.48
CA HIS A 76 -6.24 6.97 17.30
C HIS A 76 -7.54 6.48 16.66
N PRO A 77 -8.38 7.38 16.12
CA PRO A 77 -9.58 6.97 15.41
C PRO A 77 -9.26 6.06 14.22
N VAL A 78 -9.99 4.95 14.11
CA VAL A 78 -9.87 4.01 12.98
C VAL A 78 -11.19 3.93 12.23
N LEU A 79 -11.21 4.57 11.08
CA LEU A 79 -12.33 4.55 10.13
C LEU A 79 -12.20 3.33 9.22
N CYS A 80 -13.30 2.63 8.96
CA CYS A 80 -13.33 1.53 8.01
C CYS A 80 -14.37 1.76 6.92
N GLN A 81 -14.03 1.39 5.68
CA GLN A 81 -14.97 1.32 4.58
C GLN A 81 -16.19 0.48 5.00
N GLY A 82 -17.39 1.01 4.77
CA GLY A 82 -18.65 0.38 5.14
C GLY A 82 -19.22 0.81 6.49
N ASP A 83 -18.47 1.55 7.31
CA ASP A 83 -19.01 2.16 8.53
C ASP A 83 -19.84 3.42 8.22
N ASP A 84 -19.51 4.10 7.14
CA ASP A 84 -20.18 5.30 6.63
C ASP A 84 -20.02 5.36 5.09
N SER A 85 -20.65 6.33 4.46
CA SER A 85 -20.41 6.65 3.05
C SER A 85 -18.94 7.02 2.82
N THR A 86 -18.39 6.56 1.69
CA THR A 86 -16.99 6.83 1.30
C THR A 86 -16.63 8.31 1.39
N ALA A 87 -17.51 9.20 0.93
CA ALA A 87 -17.28 10.64 0.96
C ALA A 87 -17.12 11.18 2.40
N GLN A 88 -17.95 10.69 3.34
CA GLN A 88 -17.84 11.08 4.74
C GLN A 88 -16.59 10.50 5.41
N LEU A 89 -16.20 9.27 5.10
CA LEU A 89 -14.97 8.66 5.62
C LEU A 89 -13.73 9.45 5.17
N ILE A 90 -13.66 9.80 3.88
CA ILE A 90 -12.56 10.61 3.33
C ILE A 90 -12.53 11.98 3.99
N LYS A 91 -13.69 12.62 4.16
CA LYS A 91 -13.79 13.91 4.82
C LYS A 91 -13.28 13.84 6.26
N LYS A 92 -13.77 12.88 7.06
CA LYS A 92 -13.33 12.66 8.44
C LYS A 92 -11.82 12.42 8.54
N PHE A 93 -11.27 11.64 7.62
CA PHE A 93 -9.83 11.37 7.55
C PHE A 93 -9.00 12.60 7.14
N ALA A 94 -9.53 13.46 6.27
CA ALA A 94 -8.88 14.72 5.90
C ALA A 94 -8.93 15.76 7.03
N ASP A 95 -10.04 15.79 7.79
CA ASP A 95 -10.28 16.74 8.88
C ASP A 95 -9.51 16.37 10.17
N ASP A 96 -9.19 15.08 10.39
CA ASP A 96 -8.41 14.60 11.52
C ASP A 96 -7.04 14.04 11.09
N VAL A 97 -5.99 14.80 11.40
CA VAL A 97 -4.60 14.49 11.10
C VAL A 97 -4.16 13.14 11.69
N ARG A 98 -4.61 12.78 12.90
CA ARG A 98 -4.15 11.58 13.64
C ARG A 98 -5.17 10.46 13.54
N CYS A 99 -5.68 10.23 12.34
CA CYS A 99 -6.74 9.27 12.04
C CYS A 99 -6.27 8.21 11.05
N CYS A 100 -6.74 6.98 11.23
CA CYS A 100 -6.56 5.87 10.30
C CYS A 100 -7.80 5.72 9.40
N LEU A 101 -7.58 5.41 8.12
CA LEU A 101 -8.67 5.04 7.22
C LEU A 101 -8.33 3.75 6.46
N PHE A 102 -9.09 2.71 6.74
CA PHE A 102 -8.92 1.36 6.19
C PHE A 102 -10.02 1.05 5.18
N GLY A 103 -9.61 0.52 4.03
CA GLY A 103 -10.53 0.15 2.96
C GLY A 103 -9.90 -0.73 1.91
N THR A 104 -10.69 -1.13 0.93
CA THR A 104 -10.20 -1.89 -0.22
C THR A 104 -9.41 -1.02 -1.18
N LEU A 105 -8.43 -1.59 -1.88
CA LEU A 105 -7.70 -0.86 -2.94
C LEU A 105 -8.62 -0.17 -3.95
N SER A 106 -9.75 -0.79 -4.31
CA SER A 106 -10.74 -0.25 -5.26
C SER A 106 -11.41 1.04 -4.77
N LEU A 107 -11.53 1.24 -3.45
CA LEU A 107 -12.12 2.46 -2.89
C LEU A 107 -11.36 3.73 -3.31
N TRP A 108 -10.08 3.57 -3.62
CA TRP A 108 -9.12 4.67 -3.79
C TRP A 108 -8.78 4.97 -5.25
N GLN A 109 -9.44 4.28 -6.17
CA GLN A 109 -9.36 4.58 -7.59
C GLN A 109 -10.13 5.89 -7.86
N GLY A 110 -9.43 6.92 -8.33
CA GLY A 110 -10.04 8.21 -8.68
C GLY A 110 -10.37 9.12 -7.49
N VAL A 111 -10.03 8.74 -6.27
CA VAL A 111 -10.15 9.60 -5.07
C VAL A 111 -8.82 10.28 -4.81
N ASP A 112 -8.79 11.60 -4.70
CA ASP A 112 -7.67 12.29 -4.08
C ASP A 112 -7.85 12.23 -2.57
N VAL A 113 -6.91 11.62 -1.85
CA VAL A 113 -6.98 11.53 -0.39
C VAL A 113 -6.42 12.85 0.11
N PRO A 114 -7.24 13.79 0.63
CA PRO A 114 -6.76 15.08 1.09
C PRO A 114 -6.13 14.93 2.47
N GLY A 115 -5.10 15.72 2.77
CA GLY A 115 -4.67 15.92 4.15
C GLY A 115 -3.14 15.97 4.28
N PRO A 116 -2.56 16.96 4.98
CA PRO A 116 -1.10 17.11 5.18
C PRO A 116 -0.44 16.01 6.04
N SER A 117 -1.14 14.90 6.28
CA SER A 117 -0.94 14.06 7.47
C SER A 117 -0.69 12.60 7.14
N LEU A 118 -0.74 12.17 5.87
CA LEU A 118 -0.53 10.76 5.55
C LEU A 118 0.96 10.41 5.59
N GLN A 119 1.37 9.67 6.62
CA GLN A 119 2.77 9.25 6.81
C GLN A 119 2.97 7.76 6.58
N LEU A 120 1.89 6.97 6.60
CA LEU A 120 1.95 5.53 6.42
C LEU A 120 0.87 5.04 5.45
N VAL A 121 1.29 4.34 4.40
CA VAL A 121 0.41 3.54 3.55
C VAL A 121 0.69 2.07 3.81
N ILE A 122 -0.32 1.31 4.21
CA ILE A 122 -0.21 -0.14 4.41
C ILE A 122 -0.89 -0.85 3.24
N VAL A 123 -0.22 -1.86 2.68
CA VAL A 123 -0.80 -2.81 1.72
C VAL A 123 -0.64 -4.21 2.29
N ASP A 124 -1.75 -4.89 2.59
CA ASP A 124 -1.74 -6.22 3.20
C ASP A 124 -1.21 -7.31 2.26
N ARG A 125 -1.43 -7.14 0.96
CA ARG A 125 -1.16 -8.15 -0.06
C ARG A 125 -0.94 -7.51 -1.42
N ILE A 126 -0.04 -8.10 -2.21
CA ILE A 126 0.12 -7.72 -3.61
C ILE A 126 -1.21 -7.91 -4.36
N PRO A 127 -1.76 -6.87 -5.00
CA PRO A 127 -3.11 -6.87 -5.57
C PRO A 127 -3.13 -7.56 -6.95
N PHE A 128 -2.82 -8.85 -6.97
CA PHE A 128 -2.99 -9.66 -8.17
C PHE A 128 -4.47 -9.75 -8.56
N PRO A 129 -4.77 -9.84 -9.87
CA PRO A 129 -6.11 -10.17 -10.32
C PRO A 129 -6.54 -11.51 -9.71
N ARG A 130 -7.84 -11.66 -9.46
CA ARG A 130 -8.35 -12.92 -8.92
C ARG A 130 -8.09 -14.06 -9.90
N PRO A 131 -7.73 -15.27 -9.42
CA PRO A 131 -7.45 -16.40 -10.31
C PRO A 131 -8.62 -16.81 -11.21
N ASP A 132 -9.85 -16.57 -10.76
CA ASP A 132 -11.09 -16.88 -11.45
C ASP A 132 -11.55 -15.79 -12.44
N ASP A 133 -10.80 -14.69 -12.58
CA ASP A 133 -11.11 -13.65 -13.57
C ASP A 133 -10.93 -14.19 -15.00
N PRO A 134 -12.02 -14.37 -15.78
CA PRO A 134 -11.94 -15.02 -17.09
C PRO A 134 -11.13 -14.21 -18.09
N LEU A 135 -11.20 -12.87 -18.01
CA LEU A 135 -10.53 -11.97 -18.92
C LEU A 135 -9.00 -11.98 -18.71
N SER A 136 -8.54 -11.86 -17.47
CA SER A 136 -7.13 -11.97 -17.11
C SER A 136 -6.58 -13.34 -17.52
N SER A 137 -7.32 -14.41 -17.25
CA SER A 137 -6.93 -15.78 -17.65
C SER A 137 -6.82 -15.94 -19.16
N ALA A 138 -7.75 -15.38 -19.93
CA ALA A 138 -7.69 -15.39 -21.40
C ALA A 138 -6.48 -14.59 -21.93
N ARG A 139 -6.23 -13.39 -21.37
CA ARG A 139 -5.08 -12.56 -21.75
C ARG A 139 -3.74 -13.25 -21.45
N GLN A 140 -3.62 -13.89 -20.29
CA GLN A 140 -2.42 -14.64 -19.92
C GLN A 140 -2.13 -15.79 -20.89
N ARG A 141 -3.18 -16.56 -21.25
CA ARG A 141 -3.07 -17.64 -22.24
C ARG A 141 -2.65 -17.12 -23.61
N ALA A 142 -3.22 -16.00 -24.07
CA ALA A 142 -2.87 -15.40 -25.35
C ALA A 142 -1.40 -14.95 -25.44
N VAL A 143 -0.84 -14.38 -24.36
CA VAL A 143 0.58 -14.02 -24.30
C VAL A 143 1.47 -15.26 -24.30
N THR A 144 1.09 -16.27 -23.51
CA THR A 144 1.83 -17.54 -23.41
C THR A 144 1.86 -18.27 -24.75
N ALA A 145 0.75 -18.30 -25.48
CA ALA A 145 0.66 -18.89 -26.82
C ALA A 145 1.58 -18.22 -27.86
N ARG A 146 2.02 -16.98 -27.60
CA ARG A 146 2.99 -16.25 -28.43
C ARG A 146 4.43 -16.37 -27.92
N GLY A 147 4.70 -17.27 -26.97
CA GLY A 147 6.02 -17.51 -26.39
C GLY A 147 6.43 -16.54 -25.28
N GLY A 148 5.51 -15.70 -24.79
CA GLY A 148 5.77 -14.73 -23.71
C GLY A 148 5.47 -15.26 -22.31
N ASN A 149 5.87 -14.51 -21.28
CA ASN A 149 5.49 -14.77 -19.89
C ASN A 149 4.12 -14.12 -19.60
N GLY A 150 3.04 -14.91 -19.72
CA GLY A 150 1.67 -14.41 -19.51
C GLY A 150 1.43 -13.83 -18.12
N PHE A 151 1.96 -14.46 -17.07
CA PHE A 151 1.84 -13.96 -15.70
C PHE A 151 2.47 -12.58 -15.55
N LEU A 152 3.71 -12.41 -16.04
CA LEU A 152 4.42 -11.14 -15.95
C LEU A 152 3.69 -10.05 -16.74
N ALA A 153 3.30 -10.35 -17.99
CA ALA A 153 2.68 -9.40 -18.89
C ALA A 153 1.30 -8.91 -18.43
N VAL A 154 0.53 -9.75 -17.73
CA VAL A 154 -0.86 -9.44 -17.37
C VAL A 154 -1.01 -9.24 -15.85
N ALA A 155 -0.76 -10.28 -15.06
CA ALA A 155 -1.03 -10.25 -13.63
C ALA A 155 -0.04 -9.37 -12.87
N ALA A 156 1.26 -9.49 -13.14
CA ALA A 156 2.27 -8.68 -12.50
C ALA A 156 2.21 -7.21 -12.93
N THR A 157 2.01 -6.93 -14.23
CA THR A 157 1.79 -5.55 -14.71
C THR A 157 0.58 -4.90 -14.06
N HIS A 158 -0.53 -5.63 -13.92
CA HIS A 158 -1.71 -5.12 -13.24
C HIS A 158 -1.45 -4.82 -11.75
N ALA A 159 -0.79 -5.74 -11.04
CA ALA A 159 -0.44 -5.55 -9.64
C ALA A 159 0.54 -4.37 -9.45
N ALA A 160 1.52 -4.23 -10.34
CA ALA A 160 2.47 -3.12 -10.35
C ALA A 160 1.77 -1.76 -10.47
N LEU A 161 0.79 -1.64 -11.40
CA LEU A 161 0.01 -0.42 -11.57
C LEU A 161 -0.76 -0.06 -10.30
N LEU A 162 -1.46 -1.02 -9.70
CA LEU A 162 -2.24 -0.80 -8.48
C LEU A 162 -1.36 -0.45 -7.27
N LEU A 163 -0.19 -1.09 -7.15
CA LEU A 163 0.79 -0.77 -6.12
C LEU A 163 1.36 0.65 -6.29
N ALA A 164 1.71 1.04 -7.51
CA ALA A 164 2.19 2.39 -7.82
C ALA A 164 1.12 3.45 -7.48
N GLN A 165 -0.15 3.17 -7.79
CA GLN A 165 -1.26 4.06 -7.43
C GLN A 165 -1.46 4.17 -5.92
N GLY A 166 -1.38 3.06 -5.19
CA GLY A 166 -1.47 3.06 -3.72
C GLY A 166 -0.31 3.81 -3.08
N ALA A 167 0.92 3.54 -3.53
CA ALA A 167 2.12 4.21 -3.07
C ALA A 167 2.15 5.71 -3.40
N GLY A 168 1.62 6.11 -4.56
CA GLY A 168 1.52 7.51 -4.98
C GLY A 168 0.60 8.35 -4.10
N ARG A 169 -0.18 7.75 -3.20
CA ARG A 169 -0.96 8.48 -2.19
C ARG A 169 -0.09 9.09 -1.11
N LEU A 170 1.07 8.49 -0.83
CA LEU A 170 1.98 8.93 0.20
C LEU A 170 2.69 10.24 -0.17
N LEU A 171 3.23 10.33 -1.39
CA LEU A 171 4.01 11.49 -1.85
C LEU A 171 3.17 12.36 -2.78
N ARG A 172 2.53 13.39 -2.24
CA ARG A 172 1.76 14.41 -3.00
C ARG A 172 2.58 15.66 -3.27
N THR A 173 3.51 16.00 -2.37
CA THR A 173 4.44 17.14 -2.50
C THR A 173 5.90 16.72 -2.37
N THR A 174 6.84 17.58 -2.79
CA THR A 174 8.28 17.32 -2.68
C THR A 174 8.79 17.25 -1.23
N SER A 175 8.04 17.81 -0.28
CA SER A 175 8.36 17.78 1.15
C SER A 175 7.71 16.62 1.91
N ASP A 176 6.78 15.89 1.29
CA ASP A 176 6.09 14.80 1.98
C ASP A 176 7.09 13.69 2.34
N LYS A 177 7.00 13.22 3.58
CA LYS A 177 7.81 12.12 4.09
C LYS A 177 6.92 11.00 4.61
N GLY A 178 7.30 9.75 4.36
CA GLY A 178 6.60 8.63 4.98
C GLY A 178 7.06 7.25 4.56
N VAL A 179 6.20 6.28 4.83
CA VAL A 179 6.45 4.85 4.63
C VAL A 179 5.33 4.22 3.81
N VAL A 180 5.71 3.46 2.79
CA VAL A 180 4.84 2.46 2.16
C VAL A 180 5.23 1.09 2.72
N ALA A 181 4.35 0.51 3.53
CA ALA A 181 4.52 -0.80 4.14
C ALA A 181 3.76 -1.86 3.33
N ILE A 182 4.51 -2.75 2.69
CA ILE A 182 3.95 -3.92 1.99
C ILE A 182 4.11 -5.13 2.90
N LEU A 183 2.99 -5.60 3.45
CA LEU A 183 2.94 -6.74 4.36
C LEU A 183 2.89 -8.09 3.63
N ASP A 184 3.46 -8.15 2.43
CA ASP A 184 3.50 -9.36 1.60
C ASP A 184 4.95 -9.74 1.37
N SER A 185 5.44 -10.75 2.10
CA SER A 185 6.83 -11.21 2.02
C SER A 185 7.25 -11.64 0.61
N ARG A 186 6.29 -11.92 -0.29
CA ARG A 186 6.55 -12.22 -1.70
C ARG A 186 7.16 -11.04 -2.46
N LEU A 187 6.95 -9.79 -2.03
CA LEU A 187 7.62 -8.64 -2.65
C LEU A 187 9.15 -8.70 -2.44
N ALA A 188 9.59 -9.23 -1.31
CA ALA A 188 11.00 -9.42 -0.99
C ALA A 188 11.56 -10.74 -1.55
N THR A 189 10.76 -11.81 -1.56
CA THR A 189 11.24 -13.18 -1.77
C THR A 189 10.95 -13.77 -3.15
N ALA A 190 9.88 -13.35 -3.84
CA ALA A 190 9.50 -13.93 -5.12
C ALA A 190 10.37 -13.39 -6.27
N ARG A 191 10.59 -14.21 -7.31
CA ARG A 191 11.35 -13.83 -8.51
C ARG A 191 10.81 -12.57 -9.21
N TYR A 192 9.49 -12.37 -9.18
CA TYR A 192 8.84 -11.18 -9.76
C TYR A 192 8.93 -9.94 -8.85
N GLY A 193 9.40 -10.06 -7.61
CA GLY A 193 9.42 -8.96 -6.64
C GLY A 193 10.23 -7.77 -7.15
N GLY A 194 11.36 -8.02 -7.82
CA GLY A 194 12.18 -6.96 -8.43
C GLY A 194 11.41 -6.14 -9.48
N PHE A 195 10.58 -6.80 -10.31
CA PHE A 195 9.74 -6.13 -11.30
C PHE A 195 8.69 -5.23 -10.65
N LEU A 196 8.03 -5.72 -9.59
CA LEU A 196 7.04 -4.92 -8.85
C LEU A 196 7.69 -3.71 -8.17
N ARG A 197 8.85 -3.90 -7.52
CA ARG A 197 9.60 -2.81 -6.87
C ARG A 197 10.03 -1.73 -7.86
N ALA A 198 10.45 -2.12 -9.06
CA ALA A 198 10.83 -1.17 -10.11
C ALA A 198 9.67 -0.30 -10.61
N SER A 199 8.42 -0.70 -10.33
CA SER A 199 7.23 0.08 -10.69
C SER A 199 6.80 1.07 -9.60
N LEU A 200 7.37 0.95 -8.40
CA LEU A 200 7.12 1.87 -7.29
C LEU A 200 8.04 3.10 -7.43
N PRO A 201 7.66 4.25 -6.82
CA PRO A 201 8.60 5.35 -6.64
C PRO A 201 9.92 4.85 -6.00
N PRO A 202 11.08 5.47 -6.31
CA PRO A 202 12.39 5.03 -5.83
C PRO A 202 12.62 5.37 -4.34
N PHE A 203 11.77 4.80 -3.49
CA PHE A 203 11.87 4.82 -2.04
C PHE A 203 13.09 4.05 -1.55
N TRP A 204 13.61 4.43 -0.37
CA TRP A 204 14.65 3.67 0.31
C TRP A 204 14.07 2.33 0.81
N PRO A 205 14.57 1.17 0.34
CA PRO A 205 14.00 -0.12 0.71
C PRO A 205 14.57 -0.63 2.04
N THR A 206 13.72 -1.21 2.89
CA THR A 206 14.14 -1.93 4.09
C THR A 206 13.19 -3.09 4.40
N SER A 207 13.71 -4.09 5.11
CA SER A 207 12.92 -5.17 5.71
C SER A 207 13.07 -5.23 7.23
N ASP A 208 13.67 -4.20 7.83
CA ASP A 208 13.86 -4.11 9.27
C ASP A 208 12.70 -3.32 9.90
N PRO A 209 11.85 -3.97 10.72
CA PRO A 209 10.73 -3.30 11.38
C PRO A 209 11.17 -2.19 12.33
N GLU A 210 12.32 -2.34 13.00
CA GLU A 210 12.79 -1.34 13.97
C GLU A 210 13.20 -0.05 13.27
N VAL A 211 13.88 -0.15 12.13
CA VAL A 211 14.25 1.03 11.33
C VAL A 211 13.01 1.80 10.87
N VAL A 212 11.96 1.09 10.45
CA VAL A 212 10.72 1.70 9.95
C VAL A 212 9.94 2.35 11.08
N LYS A 213 9.79 1.66 12.22
CA LYS A 213 9.14 2.21 13.41
C LYS A 213 9.88 3.44 13.94
N ALA A 214 11.23 3.41 13.95
CA ALA A 214 12.03 4.56 14.34
C ALA A 214 11.89 5.74 13.36
N ALA A 215 11.76 5.46 12.06
CA ALA A 215 11.49 6.49 11.06
C ALA A 215 10.10 7.13 11.25
N LEU A 216 9.06 6.32 11.39
CA LEU A 216 7.69 6.81 11.63
C LEU A 216 7.59 7.66 12.90
N LYS A 217 8.20 7.20 14.01
CA LYS A 217 8.21 7.97 15.27
C LYS A 217 8.87 9.34 15.12
N ARG A 218 9.99 9.43 14.38
CA ARG A 218 10.64 10.73 14.09
C ARG A 218 9.73 11.64 13.27
N LEU A 219 9.05 11.10 12.26
CA LEU A 219 8.10 11.86 11.44
C LEU A 219 6.89 12.36 12.26
N ASP A 220 6.39 11.55 13.21
CA ASP A 220 5.31 11.98 14.09
C ASP A 220 5.74 13.14 14.99
N THR A 221 6.96 13.09 15.54
CA THR A 221 7.51 14.18 16.38
C THR A 221 7.87 15.44 15.62
N GLU A 222 8.24 15.35 14.34
CA GLU A 222 8.55 16.52 13.48
C GLU A 222 7.28 17.30 13.07
N THR A 223 6.10 16.66 13.16
CA THR A 223 4.82 17.19 12.66
C THR A 223 3.82 17.50 13.79
N GLY A 224 4.20 17.31 15.05
CA GLY A 224 3.41 17.64 16.24
C GLY A 224 3.91 18.92 16.89
#